data_AF-A0A0B7AEY7-F1
#
_entry.id   AF-A0A0B7AEY7-F1
#
_cell.length_a   1.000
_cell.length_b   1.000
_cell.length_c   1.000
_cell.angle_alpha   90.00
_cell.angle_beta   90.00
_cell.angle_gamma   90.00
#
_symmetry.space_group_name_H-M   'P 1'
#
loop_
_entity.id
_entity.type
_entity.pdbx_description
1 polymer ?
#
loop_
_entity_poly.entity_id
_entity_poly.type
_entity_poly.pdbx_seq_one_letter_code
_entity_poly.pdbx_strand_id
1 'polypeptide(L)' 'VDYVLKETGEYTIEVKFADQDVSASPFVTNAYDLRKLVISDMPSTATRDNPVVFHIDASQAGSGNIEIRVNEGR' A
#
# COMPACT_ATOMS: atom_id res chain seq x y z
N VAL A 1 -25.46 -2.86 -1.12
CA VAL A 1 -25.11 -1.43 -1.23
C VAL A 1 -23.61 -1.43 -1.42
N ASP A 2 -23.14 -0.88 -2.53
CA ASP A 2 -21.73 -0.96 -2.89
C ASP A 2 -21.14 0.46 -2.91
N TYR A 3 -19.93 0.61 -2.37
CA TYR A 3 -19.19 1.86 -2.37
C TYR A 3 -17.76 1.61 -2.83
N VAL A 4 -17.25 2.49 -3.70
CA VAL A 4 -15.88 2.42 -4.23
C VAL A 4 -15.04 3.51 -3.57
N LEU A 5 -14.03 3.09 -2.81
CA LEU A 5 -13.07 3.98 -2.16
C LEU A 5 -12.19 4.64 -3.25
N LYS A 6 -12.05 5.97 -3.18
CA LYS A 6 -11.32 6.76 -4.19
C LYS A 6 -9.89 7.08 -3.80
N GLU A 7 -9.60 7.06 -2.51
CA GLU A 7 -8.30 7.39 -1.95
C GLU A 7 -7.78 6.21 -1.13
N THR A 8 -6.47 6.15 -1.00
CA THR A 8 -5.78 5.14 -0.19
C THR A 8 -5.82 5.56 1.27
N GLY A 9 -5.99 4.60 2.18
CA GLY A 9 -6.05 4.88 3.61
C GLY A 9 -6.97 3.93 4.37
N GLU A 10 -7.06 4.14 5.67
CA GLU A 10 -7.98 3.43 6.56
C GLU A 10 -9.36 4.11 6.53
N TYR A 11 -10.41 3.30 6.49
CA TYR A 11 -11.80 3.73 6.46
C TYR A 11 -12.60 3.04 7.56
N THR A 12 -13.39 3.85 8.28
CA THR A 12 -14.34 3.40 9.29
C THR A 12 -15.75 3.45 8.71
N ILE A 13 -16.46 2.32 8.75
CA ILE A 13 -17.80 2.16 8.20
C ILE A 13 -18.76 1.96 9.37
N GLU A 14 -19.61 2.95 9.63
CA GLU A 14 -20.69 2.87 10.62
C GLU A 14 -21.96 2.30 9.99
N VAL A 15 -22.57 1.33 10.67
CA VAL A 15 -23.85 0.74 10.25
C VAL A 15 -24.80 0.77 11.44
N LYS A 16 -25.93 1.46 11.26
CA LYS A 16 -26.93 1.66 12.32
C LYS A 16 -28.29 1.10 11.93
N PHE A 17 -29.02 0.60 12.91
CA PHE A 17 -30.43 0.25 12.84
C PHE A 17 -31.16 0.94 13.98
N ALA A 18 -32.19 1.73 13.67
CA ALA A 18 -32.91 2.55 14.66
C ALA A 18 -31.96 3.41 15.54
N ASP A 19 -31.02 4.11 14.89
CA ASP A 19 -29.98 4.96 15.52
C ASP A 19 -29.01 4.25 16.47
N GLN A 20 -29.08 2.91 16.55
CA GLN A 20 -28.17 2.08 17.30
C GLN A 20 -27.21 1.33 16.38
N ASP A 21 -25.92 1.28 16.74
CA ASP A 21 -24.94 0.47 16.02
C ASP A 21 -25.35 -1.00 15.98
N VAL A 22 -25.25 -1.59 14.78
CA VAL A 22 -25.40 -3.05 14.65
C VAL A 22 -24.19 -3.76 15.25
N SER A 23 -24.32 -5.05 15.54
CA SER A 23 -23.19 -5.85 16.02
C SER A 23 -22.00 -5.77 15.06
N ALA A 24 -20.79 -5.61 15.62
CA ALA A 24 -19.53 -5.41 14.91
C ALA A 24 -19.37 -4.07 14.17
N SER A 25 -20.35 -3.15 14.22
CA SER A 25 -20.12 -1.74 13.85
C SER A 25 -19.29 -1.05 14.95
N PRO A 26 -18.31 -0.20 14.58
CA PRO A 26 -17.91 0.10 13.21
C PRO A 26 -16.99 -0.97 12.61
N PHE A 27 -17.06 -1.12 11.29
CA PHE A 27 -16.13 -1.95 10.53
C PHE A 27 -14.96 -1.11 10.04
N VAL A 28 -13.75 -1.68 10.08
CA VAL A 28 -12.53 -1.00 9.59
C VAL A 28 -12.02 -1.72 8.36
N THR A 29 -11.66 -0.98 7.31
CA THR A 29 -11.07 -1.50 6.08
C THR A 29 -9.99 -0.57 5.55
N ASN A 30 -9.07 -1.11 4.74
CA ASN A 30 -7.97 -0.35 4.13
C ASN A 30 -8.09 -0.35 2.61
N ALA A 31 -7.94 0.84 2.01
CA ALA A 31 -7.79 1.00 0.56
C ALA A 31 -6.32 1.18 0.19
N TYR A 32 -5.90 0.50 -0.87
CA TYR A 32 -4.54 0.55 -1.41
C TYR A 32 -4.57 0.75 -2.93
N ASP A 33 -3.51 1.35 -3.48
CA ASP A 33 -3.32 1.56 -4.92
C ASP A 33 -1.83 1.37 -5.28
N LEU A 34 -1.49 0.19 -5.78
CA LEU A 34 -0.12 -0.16 -6.15
C LEU A 34 0.42 0.67 -7.31
N ARG A 35 -0.45 1.31 -8.10
CA ARG A 35 -0.02 2.19 -9.20
C ARG A 35 0.60 3.49 -8.68
N LYS A 36 0.38 3.82 -7.41
CA LYS A 36 0.97 4.99 -6.74
C LYS A 36 2.31 4.69 -6.06
N LEU A 37 2.80 3.45 -6.16
CA LEU A 37 4.17 3.11 -5.76
C LEU A 37 5.14 3.56 -6.84
N VAL A 38 6.14 4.35 -6.45
CA VAL A 38 7.17 4.86 -7.36
C VAL A 38 8.53 4.31 -6.95
N ILE A 39 9.24 3.74 -7.91
CA ILE A 39 10.65 3.34 -7.74
C ILE A 39 11.49 4.32 -8.55
N SER A 40 12.43 5.00 -7.91
CA SER A 40 13.35 5.93 -8.56
C SER A 40 14.80 5.52 -8.36
N ASP A 41 15.67 6.08 -9.20
CA ASP A 41 17.13 5.91 -9.12
C ASP A 41 17.59 4.45 -9.24
N MET A 42 16.76 3.57 -9.80
CA MET A 42 17.13 2.19 -10.07
C MET A 42 18.12 2.16 -11.24
N PRO A 43 19.39 1.75 -11.02
CA PRO A 43 20.34 1.64 -12.10
C PRO A 43 19.99 0.45 -13.01
N SER A 44 20.26 0.59 -14.30
CA SER A 44 20.06 -0.49 -15.29
C SER A 44 21.07 -1.62 -15.15
N THR A 45 22.20 -1.36 -14.50
CA THR A 45 23.29 -2.31 -14.29
C THR A 45 23.90 -2.14 -12.91
N ALA A 46 24.35 -3.25 -12.33
CA ALA A 46 25.19 -3.26 -11.13
C ALA A 46 26.56 -3.85 -11.49
N THR A 47 27.60 -3.40 -10.81
CA THR A 47 28.97 -3.95 -10.98
C THR A 47 29.48 -4.47 -9.65
N ARG A 48 30.37 -5.46 -9.71
CA ARG A 48 31.00 -6.04 -8.53
C ARG A 48 31.60 -4.95 -7.62
N ASP A 49 31.43 -5.15 -6.32
CA ASP A 49 31.99 -4.31 -5.24
C ASP A 49 31.46 -2.86 -5.19
N ASN A 50 30.45 -2.51 -6.00
CA ASN A 50 29.80 -1.21 -5.97
C ASN A 50 28.37 -1.32 -5.39
N PRO A 51 28.06 -0.65 -4.27
CA PRO A 51 26.71 -0.63 -3.72
C PRO A 51 25.70 -0.01 -4.69
N VAL A 52 24.52 -0.61 -4.76
CA VAL A 52 23.37 -0.07 -5.49
C VAL A 52 22.40 0.52 -4.49
N VAL A 53 21.98 1.77 -4.74
CA VAL A 53 20.95 2.47 -3.96
C VAL A 53 19.85 2.88 -4.93
N PHE A 54 18.61 2.65 -4.53
CA PHE A 54 17.41 3.10 -5.22
C PHE A 54 16.38 3.52 -4.16
N HIS A 55 15.40 4.31 -4.57
CA HIS A 55 14.38 4.81 -3.66
C HIS A 55 13.02 4.21 -3.99
N ILE A 56 12.22 3.98 -2.96
CA ILE A 56 10.82 3.58 -3.07
C ILE A 56 9.99 4.64 -2.35
N ASP A 57 9.07 5.28 -3.07
CA ASP A 57 8.01 6.10 -2.50
C ASP A 57 6.69 5.33 -2.53
N ALA A 58 6.20 5.00 -1.34
CA ALA A 58 4.91 4.34 -1.12
C ALA A 58 3.93 5.23 -0.32
N SER A 59 4.25 6.51 -0.14
CA SER A 59 3.47 7.44 0.69
C SER A 59 2.01 7.57 0.25
N GLN A 60 1.73 7.29 -1.03
CA GLN A 60 0.40 7.36 -1.64
C GLN A 60 -0.20 5.99 -1.97
N ALA A 61 0.49 4.88 -1.70
CA ALA A 61 0.03 3.54 -2.07
C ALA A 61 -0.95 2.91 -1.06
N GLY A 62 -1.06 3.49 0.14
CA GLY A 62 -1.76 2.90 1.27
C GLY A 62 -0.88 1.92 2.06
N SER A 63 -1.43 1.36 3.14
CA SER A 63 -0.71 0.43 4.00
C SER A 63 -0.49 -0.91 3.31
N GLY A 64 0.70 -1.48 3.46
CA GLY A 64 1.07 -2.75 2.86
C GLY A 64 2.50 -3.15 3.20
N ASN A 65 2.84 -4.40 2.92
CA ASN A 65 4.20 -4.91 3.09
C ASN A 65 4.98 -4.78 1.77
N ILE A 66 6.23 -4.35 1.85
CA ILE A 66 7.14 -4.28 0.70
C ILE A 66 8.17 -5.39 0.84
N GLU A 67 8.33 -6.18 -0.23
CA GLU A 67 9.33 -7.25 -0.30
C GLU A 67 10.33 -6.95 -1.42
N ILE A 68 11.63 -7.04 -1.10
CA ILE A 68 12.73 -6.82 -2.04
C ILE A 68 13.50 -8.14 -2.17
N ARG A 69 13.75 -8.57 -3.41
CA ARG A 69 14.54 -9.77 -3.71
C ARG A 69 15.64 -9.44 -4.70
N VAL A 70 16.84 -9.96 -4.45
CA VAL A 70 17.95 -9.95 -5.39
C VAL A 70 18.12 -11.38 -5.88
N ASN A 71 17.92 -11.59 -7.19
CA ASN A 71 18.16 -12.89 -7.82
C ASN A 71 19.67 -13.15 -7.94
N GLU A 72 20.07 -14.41 -8.19
CA GLU A 72 21.44 -14.96 -8.25
C GLU A 72 22.53 -14.04 -8.87
N GLY A 73 22.93 -12.98 -8.17
CA GLY A 73 23.83 -11.94 -8.67
C GLY A 73 25.09 -12.55 -9.29
N ARG A 74 25.19 -12.47 -10.62
CA ARG A 74 26.31 -12.99 -11.41
C ARG A 74 27.34 -11.90 -11.65
#